data_AF-A0A6B9G3F9-F1
#
_entry.id   AF-A0A6B9G3F9-F1
#
_cell.length_a   1.000
_cell.length_b   1.000
_cell.length_c   1.000
_cell.angle_alpha   90.00
_cell.angle_beta   90.00
_cell.angle_gamma   90.00
#
_symmetry.space_group_name_H-M   'P 1'
#
loop_
_entity.id
_entity.type
_entity.pdbx_description
1 polymer ?
#
loop_
_entity_poly.entity_id
_entity_poly.type
_entity_poly.pdbx_seq_one_letter_code
_entity_poly.pdbx_strand_id
1 'polypeptide(L)'
;MNDEDILKTMNFKDDEMELASLRHQAKQARVISFDFFDTLFVRPLNDPEDAFDLVGCKFGLDNFRQLRRKAQALAFKQMVKEGRKEITLENIYNQFPDVRSDVGTLARAEYDIELALVEPNPFFLKFFNEMLAAGKTVVITSDMYMGEEFFRAALDKYNIPQVPLYISATRNATKRDTGEIFDFIIQDCEVSADDILHIGDNELADVVRPREKGLKVWHYQPEHLRTKHLRSKLKGQSLGTSLIEGLYRTSAPEEVPNHTFQQLGYVYQGSATLGFLEWIRKQCIKDEVDNLLFVSRDGFSLERLARNYFSDRLPDFSYFMGSRIAFNLALMTEDNFGQHINFLMSGSDGLSPGELLERIGIEPPTDDVMYSLGVPPQMIIKPDNYALVQKFLLGYKAEILKVCQRNRRGLFIYLNSLGIKPGDTIALVDVGWSGTTQEAFEQTVKSFFNINVVGYYFCLANTIERRRRDSHMNMKALINAESFPQAVIDKVYENRVAVELFFSAPHNTVIGYKPVGKRVIPVTDVGRSKAKDHNVINDKLNIGVDAFCNDYHNLIGKLQVSLTPLQLSSPLVELVTKDSWRQNPLFQQVENFDSWGSSRNQTVKFADYFKKP
;
A
#
# COMPACT_ATOMS: atom_id res chain seq x y z
N MET A 1 5.07 27.12 13.24
CA MET A 1 5.71 26.28 12.21
C MET A 1 5.86 24.91 12.83
N ASN A 2 5.17 23.90 12.29
CA ASN A 2 5.24 22.54 12.85
C ASN A 2 6.55 21.88 12.39
N ASP A 3 7.01 20.82 13.06
CA ASP A 3 8.28 20.14 12.71
C ASP A 3 8.32 19.62 11.25
N GLU A 4 7.14 19.36 10.66
CA GLU A 4 6.96 19.03 9.24
C GLU A 4 7.33 20.18 8.28
N ASP A 5 7.00 21.43 8.63
CA ASP A 5 7.38 22.60 7.83
C ASP A 5 8.89 22.84 7.91
N ILE A 6 9.50 22.54 9.06
CA ILE A 6 10.94 22.70 9.29
C ILE A 6 11.72 21.70 8.42
N LEU A 7 11.32 20.42 8.41
CA LEU A 7 11.97 19.38 7.61
C LEU A 7 11.81 19.59 6.10
N LYS A 8 10.62 19.99 5.61
CA LYS A 8 10.42 20.35 4.20
C LYS A 8 11.27 21.54 3.79
N THR A 9 11.29 22.58 4.62
CA THR A 9 12.11 23.78 4.37
C THR A 9 13.60 23.45 4.45
N MET A 10 14.02 22.46 5.25
CA MET A 10 15.40 21.99 5.31
C MET A 10 15.80 21.22 4.04
N ASN A 11 15.06 20.21 3.61
CA ASN A 11 15.40 19.45 2.39
C ASN A 11 15.43 20.33 1.14
N PHE A 12 14.46 21.24 0.96
CA PHE A 12 14.45 22.15 -0.18
C PHE A 12 15.62 23.16 -0.15
N LYS A 13 16.03 23.58 1.04
CA LYS A 13 17.21 24.45 1.21
C LYS A 13 18.51 23.71 0.94
N ASP A 14 18.60 22.44 1.34
CA ASP A 14 19.78 21.61 1.10
C ASP A 14 19.96 21.31 -0.39
N ASP A 15 18.89 20.99 -1.11
CA ASP A 15 18.92 20.78 -2.57
C ASP A 15 19.34 22.05 -3.34
N GLU A 16 18.81 23.22 -2.98
CA GLU A 16 19.20 24.50 -3.59
C GLU A 16 20.67 24.86 -3.27
N MET A 17 21.15 24.56 -2.06
CA MET A 17 22.55 24.73 -1.69
C MET A 17 23.48 23.78 -2.47
N GLU A 18 23.08 22.50 -2.62
CA GLU A 18 23.82 21.51 -3.43
C GLU A 18 23.88 21.95 -4.89
N LEU A 19 22.76 22.41 -5.49
CA LEU A 19 22.73 22.94 -6.85
C LEU A 19 23.55 24.22 -7.01
N ALA A 20 23.57 25.12 -6.01
CA ALA A 20 24.41 26.32 -6.06
C ALA A 20 25.90 25.97 -6.09
N SER A 21 26.32 25.01 -5.28
CA SER A 21 27.69 24.48 -5.27
C SER A 21 28.05 23.83 -6.62
N LEU A 22 27.15 22.99 -7.15
CA LEU A 22 27.32 22.36 -8.46
C LEU A 22 27.46 23.40 -9.58
N ARG A 23 26.58 24.42 -9.61
CA ARG A 23 26.66 25.53 -10.58
C ARG A 23 27.99 26.28 -10.49
N HIS A 24 28.54 26.45 -9.29
CA HIS A 24 29.85 27.09 -9.14
C HIS A 24 30.98 26.26 -9.79
N GLN A 25 31.00 24.96 -9.56
CA GLN A 25 32.00 24.06 -10.16
C GLN A 25 31.84 23.99 -11.68
N ALA A 26 30.61 23.91 -12.18
CA ALA A 26 30.31 23.83 -13.60
C ALA A 26 30.75 25.07 -14.40
N LYS A 27 30.80 26.26 -13.76
CA LYS A 27 31.35 27.46 -14.41
C LYS A 27 32.81 27.28 -14.82
N GLN A 28 33.59 26.55 -14.03
CA GLN A 28 35.02 26.32 -14.22
C GLN A 28 35.33 25.11 -15.12
N ALA A 29 34.31 24.43 -15.65
CA ALA A 29 34.45 23.32 -16.58
C ALA A 29 33.99 23.75 -17.98
N ARG A 30 34.62 23.24 -19.04
CA ARG A 30 34.19 23.43 -20.43
C ARG A 30 33.19 22.35 -20.85
N VAL A 31 33.40 21.13 -20.36
CA VAL A 31 32.53 19.98 -20.63
C VAL A 31 31.85 19.55 -19.33
N ILE A 32 30.53 19.36 -19.38
CA ILE A 32 29.75 18.77 -18.29
C ILE A 32 29.35 17.36 -18.73
N SER A 33 29.83 16.36 -18.01
CA SER A 33 29.55 14.95 -18.27
C SER A 33 28.59 14.41 -17.21
N PHE A 34 27.48 13.82 -17.62
CA PHE A 34 26.54 13.18 -16.71
C PHE A 34 26.60 11.66 -16.83
N ASP A 35 26.52 10.96 -15.71
CA ASP A 35 25.99 9.61 -15.71
C ASP A 35 24.48 9.61 -16.02
N PHE A 36 24.00 8.52 -16.63
CA PHE A 36 22.62 8.39 -17.04
C PHE A 36 21.71 7.86 -15.92
N PHE A 37 21.92 6.62 -15.44
CA PHE A 37 21.00 5.97 -14.51
C PHE A 37 21.23 6.41 -13.07
N ASP A 38 20.15 6.60 -12.30
CA ASP A 38 20.20 7.04 -10.91
C ASP A 38 20.92 8.40 -10.72
N THR A 39 21.16 9.11 -11.83
CA THR A 39 21.74 10.46 -11.93
C THR A 39 20.84 11.34 -12.80
N LEU A 40 21.03 11.40 -14.12
CA LEU A 40 20.23 12.25 -15.02
C LEU A 40 18.81 11.70 -15.22
N PHE A 41 18.67 10.39 -15.22
CA PHE A 41 17.41 9.65 -15.28
C PHE A 41 17.29 8.72 -14.09
N VAL A 42 16.07 8.53 -13.60
CA VAL A 42 15.73 7.64 -12.50
C VAL A 42 14.70 6.61 -12.96
N ARG A 43 14.52 5.56 -12.14
CA ARG A 43 13.49 4.53 -12.35
C ARG A 43 12.62 4.40 -11.10
N PRO A 44 11.32 4.09 -11.25
CA PRO A 44 10.40 3.86 -10.13
C PRO A 44 10.59 2.45 -9.53
N LEU A 45 11.84 2.03 -9.28
CA LEU A 45 12.20 0.72 -8.73
C LEU A 45 13.23 0.89 -7.62
N ASN A 46 13.13 0.10 -6.55
CA ASN A 46 14.17 0.05 -5.52
C ASN A 46 15.35 -0.83 -5.94
N ASP A 47 15.09 -1.93 -6.66
CA ASP A 47 16.11 -2.77 -7.27
C ASP A 47 15.94 -2.71 -8.81
N PRO A 48 16.95 -2.23 -9.56
CA PRO A 48 16.89 -2.20 -11.03
C PRO A 48 16.57 -3.56 -11.67
N GLU A 49 16.96 -4.68 -11.03
CA GLU A 49 16.65 -6.02 -11.55
C GLU A 49 15.15 -6.36 -11.49
N ASP A 50 14.32 -5.58 -10.78
CA ASP A 50 12.86 -5.72 -10.80
C ASP A 50 12.27 -5.46 -12.19
N ALA A 51 12.97 -4.73 -13.07
CA ALA A 51 12.59 -4.60 -14.47
C ALA A 51 12.48 -5.98 -15.16
N PHE A 52 13.35 -6.94 -14.79
CA PHE A 52 13.29 -8.30 -15.32
C PHE A 52 12.05 -9.06 -14.84
N ASP A 53 11.61 -8.84 -13.60
CA ASP A 53 10.38 -9.46 -13.12
C ASP A 53 9.14 -8.87 -13.81
N LEU A 54 9.15 -7.58 -14.16
CA LEU A 54 8.09 -6.98 -14.98
C LEU A 54 8.01 -7.61 -16.37
N VAL A 55 9.15 -7.92 -17.00
CA VAL A 55 9.18 -8.71 -18.25
C VAL A 55 8.57 -10.09 -18.01
N GLY A 56 8.96 -10.78 -16.94
CA GLY A 56 8.38 -12.06 -16.54
C GLY A 56 6.85 -11.99 -16.38
N CYS A 57 6.34 -10.98 -15.68
CA CYS A 57 4.90 -10.75 -15.52
C CYS A 57 4.18 -10.54 -16.85
N LYS A 58 4.79 -9.82 -17.80
CA LYS A 58 4.20 -9.56 -19.12
C LYS A 58 3.92 -10.84 -19.92
N PHE A 59 4.78 -11.86 -19.76
CA PHE A 59 4.66 -13.13 -20.50
C PHE A 59 4.18 -14.30 -19.64
N GLY A 60 3.90 -14.09 -18.35
CA GLY A 60 3.59 -15.19 -17.42
C GLY A 60 4.75 -16.17 -17.25
N LEU A 61 5.99 -15.68 -17.28
CA LEU A 61 7.20 -16.47 -17.13
C LEU A 61 7.75 -16.35 -15.71
N ASP A 62 7.50 -17.37 -14.90
CA ASP A 62 8.11 -17.50 -13.58
C ASP A 62 9.64 -17.61 -13.70
N ASN A 63 10.37 -17.10 -12.70
CA ASN A 63 11.83 -17.12 -12.63
C ASN A 63 12.56 -16.40 -13.79
N PHE A 64 11.90 -15.53 -14.54
CA PHE A 64 12.51 -14.79 -15.66
C PHE A 64 13.81 -14.09 -15.25
N ARG A 65 13.82 -13.35 -14.13
CA ARG A 65 15.02 -12.71 -13.58
C ARG A 65 16.19 -13.68 -13.42
N GLN A 66 15.95 -14.88 -12.90
CA GLN A 66 17.01 -15.87 -12.70
C GLN A 66 17.60 -16.37 -14.03
N LEU A 67 16.73 -16.68 -14.99
CA LEU A 67 17.15 -17.10 -16.34
C LEU A 67 17.93 -15.98 -17.04
N ARG A 68 17.42 -14.75 -16.94
CA ARG A 68 18.05 -13.55 -17.51
C ARG A 68 19.41 -13.24 -16.93
N ARG A 69 19.59 -13.41 -15.61
CA ARG A 69 20.90 -13.28 -14.94
C ARG A 69 21.88 -14.37 -15.36
N LYS A 70 21.40 -15.61 -15.52
CA LYS A 70 22.22 -16.72 -16.02
C LYS A 70 22.70 -16.45 -17.44
N ALA A 71 21.81 -15.99 -18.32
CA ALA A 71 22.14 -15.60 -19.68
C ALA A 71 23.20 -14.47 -19.71
N GLN A 72 23.03 -13.45 -18.87
CA GLN A 72 24.02 -12.37 -18.72
C GLN A 72 25.39 -12.87 -18.25
N ALA A 73 25.43 -13.77 -17.27
CA ALA A 73 26.68 -14.34 -16.79
C ALA A 73 27.40 -15.16 -17.86
N LEU A 74 26.65 -15.87 -18.73
CA LEU A 74 27.20 -16.58 -19.88
C LEU A 74 27.72 -15.61 -20.95
N ALA A 75 26.98 -14.54 -21.21
CA ALA A 75 27.40 -13.48 -22.14
C ALA A 75 28.70 -12.82 -21.68
N PHE A 76 28.86 -12.54 -20.38
CA PHE A 76 30.13 -12.04 -19.82
C PHE A 76 31.29 -13.03 -20.02
N LYS A 77 31.07 -14.33 -19.85
CA LYS A 77 32.11 -15.34 -20.12
C LYS A 77 32.53 -15.34 -21.58
N GLN A 78 31.58 -15.16 -22.49
CA GLN A 78 31.85 -15.10 -23.92
C GLN A 78 32.57 -13.80 -24.31
N MET A 79 32.14 -12.66 -23.76
CA MET A 79 32.79 -11.35 -23.91
C MET A 79 34.28 -11.40 -23.58
N VAL A 80 34.65 -12.04 -22.46
CA VAL A 80 36.06 -12.21 -22.06
C VAL A 80 36.85 -13.04 -23.07
N LYS A 81 36.27 -14.12 -23.60
CA LYS A 81 36.92 -14.97 -24.63
C LYS A 81 37.13 -14.22 -25.94
N GLU A 82 36.23 -13.31 -26.28
CA GLU A 82 36.27 -12.49 -27.49
C GLU A 82 37.15 -11.24 -27.35
N GLY A 83 37.68 -10.98 -26.15
CA GLY A 83 38.47 -9.76 -25.88
C GLY A 83 37.64 -8.48 -25.91
N ARG A 84 36.32 -8.58 -25.75
CA ARG A 84 35.42 -7.43 -25.62
C ARG A 84 35.45 -6.87 -24.20
N LYS A 85 35.11 -5.60 -24.05
CA LYS A 85 35.04 -4.90 -22.75
C LYS A 85 33.61 -4.76 -22.23
N GLU A 86 32.62 -4.84 -23.12
CA GLU A 86 31.21 -4.79 -22.74
C GLU A 86 30.34 -5.76 -23.56
N ILE A 87 29.26 -6.24 -22.92
CA ILE A 87 28.21 -7.05 -23.53
C ILE A 87 27.07 -6.19 -24.08
N THR A 88 26.39 -6.67 -25.12
CA THR A 88 25.13 -6.08 -25.63
C THR A 88 23.91 -6.86 -25.17
N LEU A 89 22.72 -6.26 -25.27
CA LEU A 89 21.44 -6.97 -25.10
C LEU A 89 21.38 -8.25 -25.95
N GLU A 90 21.79 -8.15 -27.22
CA GLU A 90 21.86 -9.30 -28.14
C GLU A 90 22.80 -10.40 -27.62
N ASN A 91 23.98 -10.05 -27.10
CA ASN A 91 24.89 -11.04 -26.50
C ASN A 91 24.23 -11.80 -25.35
N ILE A 92 23.41 -11.12 -24.56
CA ILE A 92 22.69 -11.74 -23.45
C ILE A 92 21.60 -12.66 -23.97
N TYR A 93 20.76 -12.19 -24.89
CA TYR A 93 19.63 -12.98 -25.40
C TYR A 93 20.07 -14.16 -26.26
N ASN A 94 21.24 -14.11 -26.93
CA ASN A 94 21.87 -15.26 -27.58
C ASN A 94 22.28 -16.38 -26.61
N GLN A 95 22.36 -16.09 -25.30
CA GLN A 95 22.63 -17.06 -24.24
C GLN A 95 21.37 -17.38 -23.42
N PHE A 96 20.21 -16.83 -23.79
CA PHE A 96 18.97 -17.10 -23.11
C PHE A 96 18.53 -18.54 -23.40
N PRO A 97 18.07 -19.30 -22.38
CA PRO A 97 17.60 -20.66 -22.62
C PRO A 97 16.37 -20.67 -23.53
N ASP A 98 16.21 -21.72 -24.32
CA ASP A 98 14.98 -21.94 -25.08
C ASP A 98 13.78 -21.98 -24.12
N VAL A 99 12.89 -21.02 -24.29
CA VAL A 99 11.62 -20.92 -23.59
C VAL A 99 10.49 -20.87 -24.62
N ARG A 100 9.24 -20.98 -24.15
CA ARG A 100 8.06 -21.00 -25.02
C ARG A 100 7.92 -19.74 -25.89
N SER A 101 8.48 -18.61 -25.45
CA SER A 101 8.44 -17.33 -26.15
C SER A 101 9.65 -17.15 -27.06
N ASP A 102 9.46 -16.47 -28.20
CA ASP A 102 10.54 -16.07 -29.08
C ASP A 102 11.53 -15.13 -28.35
N VAL A 103 12.83 -15.45 -28.46
CA VAL A 103 13.92 -14.75 -27.77
C VAL A 103 14.00 -13.27 -28.19
N GLY A 104 13.76 -12.98 -29.47
CA GLY A 104 13.71 -11.60 -29.98
C GLY A 104 12.57 -10.79 -29.36
N THR A 105 11.42 -11.42 -29.18
CA THR A 105 10.26 -10.82 -28.51
C THR A 105 10.55 -10.49 -27.04
N LEU A 106 11.25 -11.37 -26.32
CA LEU A 106 11.66 -11.12 -24.94
C LEU A 106 12.67 -9.97 -24.84
N ALA A 107 13.67 -9.95 -25.73
CA ALA A 107 14.65 -8.87 -25.82
C ALA A 107 13.98 -7.52 -26.09
N ARG A 108 13.03 -7.48 -27.02
CA ARG A 108 12.27 -6.27 -27.32
C ARG A 108 11.43 -5.81 -26.12
N ALA A 109 10.79 -6.74 -25.41
CA ALA A 109 10.01 -6.40 -24.23
C ALA A 109 10.86 -5.86 -23.08
N GLU A 110 12.07 -6.39 -22.86
CA GLU A 110 13.02 -5.81 -21.89
C GLU A 110 13.41 -4.39 -22.28
N TYR A 111 13.72 -4.15 -23.55
CA TYR A 111 14.00 -2.81 -24.07
C TYR A 111 12.82 -1.85 -23.82
N ASP A 112 11.61 -2.26 -24.19
CA ASP A 112 10.41 -1.43 -24.07
C ASP A 112 10.08 -1.13 -22.60
N ILE A 113 10.25 -2.10 -21.71
CA ILE A 113 10.03 -1.92 -20.26
C ILE A 113 11.08 -0.98 -19.67
N GLU A 114 12.37 -1.18 -19.95
CA GLU A 114 13.43 -0.28 -19.47
C GLU A 114 13.20 1.16 -19.98
N LEU A 115 12.83 1.33 -21.26
CA LEU A 115 12.55 2.64 -21.83
C LEU A 115 11.30 3.29 -21.23
N ALA A 116 10.28 2.49 -20.88
CA ALA A 116 9.08 2.97 -20.23
C ALA A 116 9.34 3.42 -18.78
N LEU A 117 10.22 2.72 -18.05
CA LEU A 117 10.58 2.99 -16.65
C LEU A 117 11.49 4.20 -16.45
N VAL A 118 12.32 4.56 -17.44
CA VAL A 118 13.21 5.72 -17.30
C VAL A 118 12.42 7.03 -17.36
N GLU A 119 12.65 7.88 -16.35
CA GLU A 119 12.09 9.23 -16.22
C GLU A 119 13.21 10.24 -15.89
N PRO A 120 13.14 11.49 -16.36
CA PRO A 120 14.16 12.49 -16.06
C PRO A 120 14.20 12.77 -14.56
N ASN A 121 15.40 12.88 -14.00
CA ASN A 121 15.55 13.30 -12.62
C ASN A 121 15.23 14.81 -12.49
N PRO A 122 14.16 15.20 -11.78
CA PRO A 122 13.78 16.61 -11.66
C PRO A 122 14.88 17.47 -11.03
N PHE A 123 15.72 16.89 -10.16
CA PHE A 123 16.87 17.59 -9.55
C PHE A 123 17.86 18.10 -10.60
N PHE A 124 18.15 17.31 -11.63
CA PHE A 124 19.13 17.67 -12.66
C PHE A 124 18.53 18.24 -13.93
N LEU A 125 17.27 17.98 -14.26
CA LEU A 125 16.71 18.38 -15.55
C LEU A 125 16.84 19.89 -15.81
N LYS A 126 16.56 20.71 -14.78
CA LYS A 126 16.74 22.16 -14.87
C LYS A 126 18.21 22.54 -15.06
N PHE A 127 19.11 21.95 -14.26
CA PHE A 127 20.55 22.21 -14.34
C PHE A 127 21.15 21.79 -15.69
N PHE A 128 20.75 20.64 -16.24
CA PHE A 128 21.16 20.15 -17.56
C PHE A 128 20.82 21.17 -18.66
N ASN A 129 19.58 21.66 -18.68
CA ASN A 129 19.12 22.67 -19.64
C ASN A 129 19.83 24.03 -19.44
N GLU A 130 20.10 24.43 -18.19
CA GLU A 130 20.89 25.62 -17.89
C GLU A 130 22.31 25.54 -18.49
N MET A 131 22.96 24.37 -18.42
CA MET A 131 24.31 24.19 -18.98
C MET A 131 24.32 24.26 -20.52
N LEU A 132 23.32 23.65 -21.18
CA LEU A 132 23.15 23.77 -22.63
C LEU A 132 22.91 25.23 -23.05
N ALA A 133 22.01 25.93 -22.35
CA ALA A 133 21.70 27.34 -22.64
C ALA A 133 22.90 28.27 -22.42
N ALA A 134 23.79 27.92 -21.48
CA ALA A 134 25.05 28.61 -21.25
C ALA A 134 26.15 28.31 -22.30
N GLY A 135 25.84 27.52 -23.33
CA GLY A 135 26.78 27.15 -24.40
C GLY A 135 27.88 26.18 -23.95
N LYS A 136 27.69 25.47 -22.83
CA LYS A 136 28.61 24.41 -22.41
C LYS A 136 28.45 23.20 -23.31
N THR A 137 29.54 22.46 -23.52
CA THR A 137 29.46 21.12 -24.10
C THR A 137 28.92 20.18 -23.02
N VAL A 138 27.73 19.62 -23.23
CA VAL A 138 27.13 18.65 -22.31
C VAL A 138 27.18 17.28 -22.96
N VAL A 139 27.58 16.25 -22.22
CA VAL A 139 27.67 14.86 -22.69
C VAL A 139 27.06 13.91 -21.68
N ILE A 140 26.64 12.73 -22.14
CA ILE A 140 26.11 11.67 -21.28
C ILE A 140 26.97 10.42 -21.41
N THR A 141 27.21 9.76 -20.28
CA THR A 141 27.95 8.52 -20.17
C THR A 141 27.10 7.44 -19.51
N SER A 142 27.24 6.18 -19.92
CA SER A 142 26.58 5.07 -19.24
C SER A 142 27.29 3.74 -19.46
N ASP A 143 27.42 2.98 -18.38
CA ASP A 143 27.85 1.58 -18.41
C ASP A 143 26.61 0.68 -18.48
N MET A 144 26.15 0.37 -19.69
CA MET A 144 24.95 -0.44 -19.91
C MET A 144 25.08 -1.33 -21.14
N TYR A 145 24.36 -2.47 -21.12
CA TYR A 145 24.26 -3.40 -22.23
C TYR A 145 23.33 -2.91 -23.37
N MET A 146 22.61 -1.81 -23.16
CA MET A 146 21.83 -1.15 -24.21
C MET A 146 22.73 -0.25 -25.07
N GLY A 147 22.46 -0.23 -26.38
CA GLY A 147 23.17 0.63 -27.32
C GLY A 147 22.71 2.09 -27.27
N GLU A 148 23.41 2.95 -28.01
CA GLU A 148 23.16 4.40 -28.06
C GLU A 148 21.71 4.75 -28.44
N GLU A 149 21.06 3.96 -29.29
CA GLU A 149 19.66 4.13 -29.70
C GLU A 149 18.68 4.19 -28.52
N PHE A 150 18.92 3.41 -27.45
CA PHE A 150 18.09 3.45 -26.23
C PHE A 150 18.13 4.82 -25.57
N PHE A 151 19.32 5.40 -25.43
CA PHE A 151 19.53 6.68 -24.75
C PHE A 151 18.97 7.82 -25.58
N ARG A 152 19.13 7.78 -26.92
CA ARG A 152 18.49 8.75 -27.82
C ARG A 152 16.98 8.71 -27.69
N ALA A 153 16.39 7.52 -27.71
CA ALA A 153 14.94 7.34 -27.51
C ALA A 153 14.47 7.84 -26.14
N ALA A 154 15.26 7.64 -25.08
CA ALA A 154 14.94 8.14 -23.74
C ALA A 154 14.96 9.68 -23.67
N LEU A 155 15.92 10.34 -24.33
CA LEU A 155 15.94 11.81 -24.44
C LEU A 155 14.74 12.33 -25.26
N ASP A 156 14.47 11.71 -26.41
CA ASP A 156 13.36 12.09 -27.30
C ASP A 156 12.00 11.96 -26.61
N LYS A 157 11.79 10.89 -25.83
CA LYS A 157 10.57 10.65 -25.04
C LYS A 157 10.18 11.86 -24.17
N TYR A 158 11.14 12.63 -23.68
CA TYR A 158 10.92 13.79 -22.82
C TYR A 158 11.29 15.12 -23.48
N ASN A 159 11.52 15.13 -24.80
CA ASN A 159 11.94 16.31 -25.56
C ASN A 159 13.22 16.96 -25.00
N ILE A 160 14.13 16.14 -24.44
CA ILE A 160 15.42 16.62 -23.95
C ILE A 160 16.35 16.74 -25.17
N PRO A 161 17.09 17.85 -25.33
CA PRO A 161 18.00 18.02 -26.46
C PRO A 161 19.00 16.87 -26.58
N GLN A 162 19.21 16.40 -27.81
CA GLN A 162 20.22 15.39 -28.10
C GLN A 162 21.61 15.95 -27.81
N VAL A 163 22.43 15.15 -27.15
CA VAL A 163 23.83 15.46 -26.79
C VAL A 163 24.74 14.31 -27.21
N PRO A 164 26.07 14.52 -27.30
CA PRO A 164 27.00 13.41 -27.50
C PRO A 164 26.85 12.35 -26.40
N LEU A 165 26.79 11.09 -26.83
CA LEU A 165 26.58 9.92 -25.98
C LEU A 165 27.84 9.05 -25.98
N TYR A 166 28.28 8.66 -24.80
CA TYR A 166 29.40 7.76 -24.58
C TYR A 166 28.89 6.53 -23.82
N ILE A 167 28.46 5.52 -24.57
CA ILE A 167 27.76 4.34 -24.04
C ILE A 167 28.65 3.11 -24.17
N SER A 168 28.78 2.34 -23.09
CA SER A 168 29.75 1.25 -23.03
C SER A 168 29.51 0.16 -24.06
N ALA A 169 28.26 -0.27 -24.28
CA ALA A 169 27.94 -1.28 -25.30
C ALA A 169 28.22 -0.82 -26.74
N THR A 170 28.22 0.50 -27.00
CA THR A 170 28.47 1.07 -28.33
C THR A 170 29.95 1.34 -28.56
N ARG A 171 30.66 1.88 -27.57
CA ARG A 171 32.09 2.21 -27.65
C ARG A 171 32.99 1.04 -27.26
N ASN A 172 32.43 -0.04 -26.70
CA ASN A 172 33.18 -1.16 -26.13
C ASN A 172 34.25 -0.68 -25.14
N ALA A 173 33.87 0.26 -24.26
CA ALA A 173 34.72 0.89 -23.26
C ALA A 173 33.86 1.30 -22.06
N THR A 174 34.35 1.12 -20.84
CA THR A 174 33.55 1.30 -19.62
C THR A 174 34.08 2.42 -18.72
N LYS A 175 33.21 2.96 -17.86
CA LYS A 175 33.58 3.78 -16.72
C LYS A 175 34.22 2.93 -15.62
N ARG A 176 33.56 1.81 -15.27
CA ARG A 176 33.84 1.02 -14.06
C ARG A 176 35.22 0.35 -14.05
N ASP A 177 35.75 -0.05 -15.22
CA ASP A 177 36.97 -0.85 -15.29
C ASP A 177 38.23 0.00 -15.25
N THR A 178 38.59 0.69 -16.33
CA THR A 178 39.77 1.58 -16.38
C THR A 178 39.40 3.03 -16.63
N GLY A 179 38.11 3.36 -16.70
CA GLY A 179 37.64 4.70 -17.04
C GLY A 179 37.94 5.12 -18.48
N GLU A 180 38.16 4.17 -19.39
CA GLU A 180 38.52 4.43 -20.79
C GLU A 180 37.48 5.28 -21.53
N ILE A 181 36.21 5.20 -21.10
CA ILE A 181 35.15 6.02 -21.67
C ILE A 181 35.43 7.53 -21.52
N PHE A 182 36.14 7.93 -20.45
CA PHE A 182 36.51 9.32 -20.23
C PHE A 182 37.65 9.78 -21.16
N ASP A 183 38.53 8.86 -21.59
CA ASP A 183 39.58 9.16 -22.58
C ASP A 183 38.94 9.57 -23.92
N PHE A 184 37.86 8.88 -24.32
CA PHE A 184 37.10 9.25 -25.51
C PHE A 184 36.48 10.64 -25.39
N ILE A 185 35.98 11.05 -24.22
CA ILE A 185 35.43 12.41 -24.03
C ILE A 185 36.54 13.46 -24.16
N ILE A 186 37.68 13.24 -23.52
CA ILE A 186 38.85 14.13 -23.60
C ILE A 186 39.28 14.31 -25.07
N GLN A 187 39.37 13.20 -25.81
CA GLN A 187 39.76 13.20 -27.22
C GLN A 187 38.71 13.85 -28.12
N ASP A 188 37.46 13.37 -28.08
CA ASP A 188 36.38 13.81 -28.98
C ASP A 188 35.99 15.28 -28.73
N CYS A 189 36.16 15.79 -27.50
CA CYS A 189 35.89 17.20 -27.15
C CYS A 189 37.12 18.12 -27.24
N GLU A 190 38.32 17.58 -27.48
CA GLU A 190 39.58 18.33 -27.57
C GLU A 190 39.85 19.24 -26.35
N VAL A 191 39.71 18.67 -25.15
CA VAL A 191 39.91 19.38 -23.86
C VAL A 191 40.93 18.67 -22.97
N SER A 192 41.43 19.34 -21.93
CA SER A 192 42.18 18.66 -20.86
C SER A 192 41.23 17.93 -19.90
N ALA A 193 41.73 16.95 -19.16
CA ALA A 193 40.90 16.21 -18.21
C ALA A 193 40.25 17.12 -17.14
N ASP A 194 40.99 18.11 -16.64
CA ASP A 194 40.54 19.05 -15.62
C ASP A 194 39.55 20.11 -16.15
N ASP A 195 39.34 20.19 -17.47
CA ASP A 195 38.27 20.97 -18.10
C ASP A 195 36.90 20.25 -18.04
N ILE A 196 36.86 18.98 -17.64
CA ILE A 196 35.64 18.18 -17.57
C ILE A 196 35.17 18.07 -16.11
N LEU A 197 33.89 18.39 -15.87
CA LEU A 197 33.18 18.05 -14.63
C LEU A 197 32.27 16.86 -14.90
N HIS A 198 32.57 15.72 -14.27
CA HIS A 198 31.70 14.55 -14.32
C HIS A 198 30.77 14.49 -13.09
N ILE A 199 29.51 14.15 -13.32
CA ILE A 199 28.43 14.12 -12.34
C ILE A 199 27.81 12.72 -12.37
N GLY A 200 27.81 12.01 -11.25
CA GLY A 200 27.22 10.67 -11.16
C GLY A 200 27.09 10.17 -9.72
N ASP A 201 26.38 9.06 -9.53
CA ASP A 201 26.04 8.51 -8.21
C ASP A 201 27.01 7.40 -7.74
N ASN A 202 27.68 6.72 -8.67
CA ASN A 202 28.50 5.57 -8.35
C ASN A 202 29.91 5.96 -7.87
N GLU A 203 30.25 5.54 -6.65
CA GLU A 203 31.55 5.88 -6.06
C GLU A 203 32.75 5.36 -6.90
N LEU A 204 32.66 4.16 -7.48
CA LEU A 204 33.75 3.66 -8.31
C LEU A 204 33.73 4.29 -9.70
N ALA A 205 32.62 4.15 -10.43
CA ALA A 205 32.53 4.48 -11.84
C ALA A 205 32.48 6.00 -12.11
N ASP A 206 31.91 6.79 -11.20
CA ASP A 206 31.65 8.22 -11.41
C ASP A 206 32.46 9.14 -10.50
N VAL A 207 33.20 8.57 -9.54
CA VAL A 207 34.05 9.36 -8.64
C VAL A 207 35.50 8.92 -8.71
N VAL A 208 35.81 7.66 -8.40
CA VAL A 208 37.20 7.16 -8.37
C VAL A 208 37.80 7.16 -9.78
N ARG A 209 37.14 6.50 -10.75
CA ARG A 209 37.65 6.34 -12.12
C ARG A 209 37.87 7.67 -12.86
N PRO A 210 36.92 8.62 -12.86
CA PRO A 210 37.17 9.92 -13.49
C PRO A 210 38.25 10.75 -12.75
N ARG A 211 38.37 10.66 -11.41
CA ARG A 211 39.49 11.29 -10.69
C ARG A 211 40.85 10.71 -11.08
N GLU A 212 40.96 9.40 -11.22
CA GLU A 212 42.19 8.73 -11.70
C GLU A 212 42.60 9.22 -13.10
N LYS A 213 41.62 9.63 -13.92
CA LYS A 213 41.82 10.25 -15.24
C LYS A 213 42.07 11.76 -15.19
N GLY A 214 42.01 12.38 -14.02
CA GLY A 214 42.25 13.82 -13.82
C GLY A 214 41.01 14.72 -13.97
N LEU A 215 39.81 14.15 -14.06
CA LEU A 215 38.57 14.93 -14.19
C LEU A 215 38.17 15.55 -12.84
N LYS A 216 37.46 16.68 -12.91
CA LYS A 216 36.68 17.18 -11.77
C LYS A 216 35.45 16.29 -11.61
N VAL A 217 35.03 16.04 -10.38
CA VAL A 217 33.88 15.18 -10.09
C VAL A 217 32.93 15.82 -9.09
N TRP A 218 31.64 15.61 -9.31
CA TRP A 218 30.59 15.91 -8.35
C TRP A 218 29.80 14.63 -8.06
N HIS A 219 29.87 14.18 -6.81
CA HIS A 219 29.23 12.92 -6.40
C HIS A 219 27.78 13.18 -6.02
N TYR A 220 26.85 12.68 -6.83
CA TYR A 220 25.43 12.73 -6.53
C TYR A 220 25.07 11.69 -5.47
N GLN A 221 24.51 12.13 -4.35
CA GLN A 221 24.13 11.25 -3.24
C GLN A 221 22.75 11.62 -2.71
N PRO A 222 21.67 11.27 -3.43
CA PRO A 222 20.32 11.49 -2.93
C PRO A 222 20.09 10.66 -1.66
N GLU A 223 19.20 11.12 -0.79
CA GLU A 223 18.98 10.57 0.56
C GLU A 223 18.76 9.04 0.57
N HIS A 224 17.99 8.53 -0.40
CA HIS A 224 17.71 7.11 -0.55
C HIS A 224 18.94 6.26 -0.94
N LEU A 225 19.94 6.86 -1.58
CA LEU A 225 21.24 6.23 -1.87
C LEU A 225 22.27 6.44 -0.75
N ARG A 226 22.13 7.50 0.07
CA ARG A 226 23.02 7.83 1.20
C ARG A 226 22.98 6.81 2.33
N THR A 227 21.81 6.26 2.65
CA THR A 227 21.65 5.44 3.85
C THR A 227 21.89 3.95 3.55
N LYS A 228 23.06 3.46 3.95
CA LYS A 228 23.47 2.04 3.84
C LYS A 228 22.44 1.07 4.43
N HIS A 229 21.70 1.50 5.46
CA HIS A 229 20.61 0.74 6.08
C HIS A 229 19.36 0.60 5.18
N LEU A 230 19.02 1.60 4.37
CA LEU A 230 17.95 1.47 3.37
C LEU A 230 18.36 0.45 2.31
N ARG A 231 19.56 0.58 1.71
CA ARG A 231 20.09 -0.39 0.71
C ARG A 231 20.10 -1.85 1.21
N SER A 232 20.42 -2.10 2.48
CA SER A 232 20.36 -3.46 3.05
C SER A 232 18.93 -3.96 3.31
N LYS A 233 17.97 -3.07 3.55
CA LYS A 233 16.53 -3.40 3.69
C LYS A 233 15.87 -3.74 2.35
N LEU A 234 16.45 -3.31 1.22
CA LEU A 234 15.94 -3.60 -0.13
C LEU A 234 16.17 -5.06 -0.57
N LYS A 235 17.13 -5.78 0.04
CA LYS A 235 17.38 -7.19 -0.31
C LYS A 235 16.20 -8.08 0.10
N GLY A 236 15.58 -8.74 -0.87
CA GLY A 236 14.44 -9.64 -0.66
C GLY A 236 13.10 -8.92 -0.50
N GLN A 237 13.02 -7.64 -0.87
CA GLN A 237 11.76 -6.93 -1.03
C GLN A 237 10.98 -7.52 -2.22
N SER A 238 9.65 -7.55 -2.14
CA SER A 238 8.83 -8.02 -3.25
C SER A 238 8.76 -6.99 -4.39
N LEU A 239 8.51 -7.47 -5.61
CA LEU A 239 8.33 -6.63 -6.80
C LEU A 239 7.31 -5.50 -6.58
N GLY A 240 6.17 -5.81 -5.95
CA GLY A 240 5.14 -4.81 -5.67
C GLY A 240 5.65 -3.70 -4.77
N THR A 241 6.31 -4.04 -3.67
CA THR A 241 6.87 -3.04 -2.75
C THR A 241 7.96 -2.21 -3.42
N SER A 242 8.85 -2.84 -4.21
CA SER A 242 9.88 -2.11 -4.95
C SER A 242 9.29 -1.11 -5.94
N LEU A 243 8.30 -1.53 -6.73
CA LEU A 243 7.63 -0.67 -7.72
C LEU A 243 6.88 0.48 -7.03
N ILE A 244 6.15 0.20 -5.96
CA ILE A 244 5.27 1.19 -5.32
C ILE A 244 6.08 2.22 -4.53
N GLU A 245 7.10 1.79 -3.77
CA GLU A 245 8.01 2.72 -3.09
C GLU A 245 8.88 3.49 -4.09
N GLY A 246 9.29 2.85 -5.20
CA GLY A 246 10.01 3.50 -6.28
C GLY A 246 9.16 4.53 -7.02
N LEU A 247 7.90 4.22 -7.29
CA LEU A 247 6.93 5.13 -7.89
C LEU A 247 6.68 6.33 -6.98
N TYR A 248 6.45 6.08 -5.67
CA TYR A 248 6.37 7.17 -4.69
C TYR A 248 7.63 8.05 -4.73
N ARG A 249 8.84 7.47 -4.74
CA ARG A 249 10.08 8.27 -4.76
C ARG A 249 10.24 9.14 -6.02
N THR A 250 9.81 8.64 -7.17
CA THR A 250 10.06 9.29 -8.47
C THR A 250 8.93 10.20 -8.91
N SER A 251 7.71 9.91 -8.49
CA SER A 251 6.50 10.63 -8.90
C SER A 251 5.79 11.32 -7.75
N ALA A 252 6.27 11.21 -6.48
CA ALA A 252 5.61 11.77 -5.30
C ALA A 252 5.05 13.17 -5.59
N PRO A 253 3.72 13.31 -5.68
CA PRO A 253 3.12 14.61 -5.89
C PRO A 253 3.47 15.51 -4.71
N GLU A 254 3.57 16.83 -4.92
CA GLU A 254 3.75 17.80 -3.83
C GLU A 254 2.69 17.64 -2.71
N GLU A 255 1.52 17.11 -3.09
CA GLU A 255 0.37 16.79 -2.27
C GLU A 255 0.57 15.57 -1.34
N VAL A 256 1.59 14.74 -1.58
CA VAL A 256 1.91 13.53 -0.81
C VAL A 256 3.34 13.62 -0.24
N PRO A 257 3.54 14.40 0.84
CA PRO A 257 4.88 14.64 1.34
C PRO A 257 5.43 13.48 2.17
N ASN A 258 6.75 13.40 2.27
CA ASN A 258 7.44 12.45 3.15
C ASN A 258 7.03 12.63 4.62
N HIS A 259 7.00 11.50 5.34
CA HIS A 259 6.70 11.40 6.77
C HIS A 259 5.28 11.86 7.14
N THR A 260 4.33 11.74 6.21
CA THR A 260 2.92 12.10 6.43
C THR A 260 1.98 10.90 6.32
N PHE A 261 0.74 11.05 6.80
CA PHE A 261 -0.31 10.05 6.57
C PHE A 261 -0.65 9.89 5.08
N GLN A 262 -0.49 10.94 4.26
CA GLN A 262 -0.65 10.84 2.81
C GLN A 262 0.35 9.83 2.22
N GLN A 263 1.62 9.87 2.63
CA GLN A 263 2.61 8.87 2.20
C GLN A 263 2.19 7.45 2.60
N LEU A 264 1.70 7.26 3.82
CA LEU A 264 1.22 5.93 4.26
C LEU A 264 0.02 5.46 3.42
N GLY A 265 -0.87 6.39 3.09
CA GLY A 265 -2.02 6.15 2.21
C GLY A 265 -1.60 5.74 0.80
N TYR A 266 -0.57 6.40 0.26
CA TYR A 266 -0.02 6.10 -1.05
C TYR A 266 0.64 4.72 -1.10
N VAL A 267 1.59 4.46 -0.20
CA VAL A 267 2.43 3.25 -0.26
C VAL A 267 1.67 2.01 0.18
N TYR A 268 0.87 2.11 1.25
CA TYR A 268 0.27 0.93 1.91
C TYR A 268 -1.23 0.78 1.65
N GLN A 269 -2.02 1.85 1.82
CA GLN A 269 -3.47 1.74 1.69
C GLN A 269 -3.93 1.58 0.25
N GLY A 270 -3.46 2.45 -0.64
CA GLY A 270 -3.92 2.47 -2.03
C GLY A 270 -3.60 1.16 -2.73
N SER A 271 -2.36 0.69 -2.56
CA SER A 271 -1.88 -0.56 -3.12
C SER A 271 -2.62 -1.79 -2.60
N ALA A 272 -2.81 -1.90 -1.28
CA ALA A 272 -3.56 -3.00 -0.67
C ALA A 272 -5.05 -2.97 -1.03
N THR A 273 -5.68 -1.79 -1.09
CA THR A 273 -7.09 -1.64 -1.47
C THR A 273 -7.30 -2.07 -2.93
N LEU A 274 -6.44 -1.61 -3.84
CA LEU A 274 -6.50 -1.99 -5.25
C LEU A 274 -6.23 -3.49 -5.47
N GLY A 275 -5.22 -4.04 -4.78
CA GLY A 275 -4.92 -5.46 -4.79
C GLY A 275 -6.09 -6.30 -4.30
N PHE A 276 -6.73 -5.88 -3.20
CA PHE A 276 -7.88 -6.58 -2.65
C PHE A 276 -9.10 -6.51 -3.58
N LEU A 277 -9.37 -5.37 -4.21
CA LEU A 277 -10.44 -5.25 -5.22
C LEU A 277 -10.21 -6.14 -6.44
N GLU A 278 -8.98 -6.22 -6.97
CA GLU A 278 -8.69 -7.15 -8.07
C GLU A 278 -8.85 -8.62 -7.66
N TRP A 279 -8.57 -8.97 -6.41
CA TRP A 279 -8.87 -10.30 -5.88
C TRP A 279 -10.38 -10.53 -5.74
N ILE A 280 -11.12 -9.61 -5.13
CA ILE A 280 -12.58 -9.65 -4.98
C ILE A 280 -13.23 -9.85 -6.35
N ARG A 281 -12.83 -9.06 -7.35
CA ARG A 281 -13.31 -9.15 -8.73
C ARG A 281 -13.17 -10.57 -9.29
N LYS A 282 -12.00 -11.19 -9.10
CA LYS A 282 -11.75 -12.56 -9.55
C LYS A 282 -12.59 -13.59 -8.78
N GLN A 283 -12.86 -13.36 -7.50
CA GLN A 283 -13.71 -14.26 -6.71
C GLN A 283 -15.20 -14.12 -7.06
N CYS A 284 -15.71 -12.89 -7.26
CA CYS A 284 -17.10 -12.65 -7.65
C CYS A 284 -17.48 -13.45 -8.91
N ILE A 285 -16.58 -13.52 -9.90
CA ILE A 285 -16.78 -14.30 -11.12
C ILE A 285 -16.83 -15.80 -10.81
N LYS A 286 -15.96 -16.31 -9.94
CA LYS A 286 -15.89 -17.73 -9.59
C LYS A 286 -17.08 -18.20 -8.75
N ASP A 287 -17.57 -17.31 -7.90
CA ASP A 287 -18.65 -17.60 -6.95
C ASP A 287 -20.03 -17.18 -7.47
N GLU A 288 -20.09 -16.66 -8.70
CA GLU A 288 -21.34 -16.20 -9.34
C GLU A 288 -22.11 -15.23 -8.43
N VAL A 289 -21.40 -14.22 -7.90
CA VAL A 289 -21.97 -13.25 -6.96
C VAL A 289 -22.95 -12.32 -7.68
N ASP A 290 -24.17 -12.25 -7.15
CA ASP A 290 -25.22 -11.34 -7.62
C ASP A 290 -25.07 -9.95 -6.98
N ASN A 291 -24.78 -9.90 -5.69
CA ASN A 291 -24.69 -8.65 -4.92
C ASN A 291 -23.44 -8.62 -4.02
N LEU A 292 -22.64 -7.55 -4.12
CA LEU A 292 -21.43 -7.34 -3.34
C LEU A 292 -21.65 -6.22 -2.29
N LEU A 293 -21.54 -6.58 -1.02
CA LEU A 293 -21.78 -5.69 0.10
C LEU A 293 -20.45 -5.35 0.79
N PHE A 294 -19.96 -4.12 0.57
CA PHE A 294 -18.81 -3.59 1.30
C PHE A 294 -19.26 -3.13 2.68
N VAL A 295 -18.94 -3.90 3.72
CA VAL A 295 -19.39 -3.60 5.09
C VAL A 295 -18.76 -2.29 5.57
N SER A 296 -19.56 -1.43 6.21
CA SER A 296 -19.12 -0.10 6.63
C SER A 296 -17.95 -0.12 7.61
N ARG A 297 -17.23 1.01 7.68
CA ARG A 297 -15.89 1.14 8.28
C ARG A 297 -14.84 0.56 7.35
N ASP A 298 -14.69 -0.76 7.33
CA ASP A 298 -13.57 -1.44 6.66
C ASP A 298 -13.73 -1.51 5.12
N GLY A 299 -14.96 -1.38 4.63
CA GLY A 299 -15.29 -1.35 3.21
C GLY A 299 -15.27 0.03 2.55
N PHE A 300 -14.93 1.11 3.29
CA PHE A 300 -15.10 2.49 2.79
C PHE A 300 -14.17 2.79 1.61
N SER A 301 -12.87 2.56 1.77
CA SER A 301 -11.89 2.78 0.70
C SER A 301 -12.13 1.84 -0.47
N LEU A 302 -12.49 0.58 -0.19
CA LEU A 302 -12.80 -0.44 -1.18
C LEU A 302 -13.97 -0.03 -2.06
N GLU A 303 -15.08 0.40 -1.48
CA GLU A 303 -16.25 0.81 -2.25
C GLU A 303 -15.98 2.08 -3.07
N ARG A 304 -15.30 3.06 -2.46
CA ARG A 304 -14.91 4.31 -3.15
C ARG A 304 -14.09 4.02 -4.39
N LEU A 305 -13.05 3.18 -4.27
CA LEU A 305 -12.22 2.80 -5.41
C LEU A 305 -12.97 1.89 -6.40
N ALA A 306 -13.86 1.03 -5.91
CA ALA A 306 -14.69 0.19 -6.77
C ALA A 306 -15.57 1.04 -7.70
N ARG A 307 -16.18 2.12 -7.19
CA ARG A 307 -16.97 3.06 -8.02
C ARG A 307 -16.14 3.71 -9.12
N ASN A 308 -14.90 4.09 -8.80
CA ASN A 308 -14.04 4.83 -9.72
C ASN A 308 -13.38 3.94 -10.79
N TYR A 309 -13.04 2.69 -10.45
CA TYR A 309 -12.17 1.84 -11.31
C TYR A 309 -12.74 0.44 -11.62
N PHE A 310 -13.87 0.03 -11.02
CA PHE A 310 -14.40 -1.33 -11.14
C PHE A 310 -15.92 -1.40 -11.39
N SER A 311 -16.58 -0.28 -11.68
CA SER A 311 -18.05 -0.23 -11.80
C SER A 311 -18.62 -1.14 -12.90
N ASP A 312 -17.85 -1.36 -13.96
CA ASP A 312 -18.13 -2.22 -15.10
C ASP A 312 -17.51 -3.62 -14.98
N ARG A 313 -16.80 -3.89 -13.87
CA ARG A 313 -15.99 -5.10 -13.66
C ARG A 313 -16.43 -5.93 -12.45
N LEU A 314 -17.31 -5.38 -11.61
CA LEU A 314 -17.90 -6.03 -10.44
C LEU A 314 -19.41 -6.21 -10.64
N PRO A 315 -20.05 -7.18 -9.95
CA PRO A 315 -21.50 -7.27 -9.88
C PRO A 315 -22.07 -6.05 -9.13
N ASP A 316 -23.40 -5.94 -9.06
CA ASP A 316 -24.06 -4.86 -8.31
C ASP A 316 -23.50 -4.79 -6.88
N PHE A 317 -23.03 -3.60 -6.48
CA PHE A 317 -22.37 -3.41 -5.21
C PHE A 317 -22.84 -2.18 -4.45
N SER A 318 -22.71 -2.25 -3.13
CA SER A 318 -23.16 -1.18 -2.24
C SER A 318 -22.23 -1.02 -1.04
N TYR A 319 -22.01 0.24 -0.64
CA TYR A 319 -21.51 0.54 0.68
C TYR A 319 -22.60 0.21 1.71
N PHE A 320 -22.44 -0.93 2.36
CA PHE A 320 -23.44 -1.52 3.24
C PHE A 320 -23.18 -1.09 4.67
N MET A 321 -24.10 -0.30 5.25
CA MET A 321 -24.04 0.20 6.62
C MET A 321 -24.27 -0.89 7.67
N GLY A 322 -23.47 -1.96 7.62
CA GLY A 322 -23.49 -3.11 8.50
C GLY A 322 -22.40 -3.08 9.56
N SER A 323 -22.64 -3.77 10.67
CA SER A 323 -21.64 -4.01 11.69
C SER A 323 -21.98 -5.25 12.51
N ARG A 324 -20.97 -5.83 13.16
CA ARG A 324 -21.15 -6.96 14.10
C ARG A 324 -22.24 -6.70 15.14
N ILE A 325 -22.32 -5.47 15.65
CA ILE A 325 -23.27 -5.07 16.69
C ILE A 325 -24.68 -4.99 16.12
N ALA A 326 -24.85 -4.32 14.98
CA ALA A 326 -26.16 -4.18 14.34
C ALA A 326 -26.76 -5.55 13.99
N PHE A 327 -25.94 -6.50 13.52
CA PHE A 327 -26.38 -7.86 13.21
C PHE A 327 -26.69 -8.67 14.47
N ASN A 328 -25.86 -8.62 15.51
CA ASN A 328 -26.16 -9.31 16.78
C ASN A 328 -27.43 -8.77 17.44
N LEU A 329 -27.66 -7.45 17.42
CA LEU A 329 -28.91 -6.87 17.93
C LEU A 329 -30.10 -7.31 17.08
N ALA A 330 -29.96 -7.44 15.76
CA ALA A 330 -31.02 -7.99 14.91
C ALA A 330 -31.31 -9.48 15.18
N LEU A 331 -30.29 -10.26 15.56
CA LEU A 331 -30.40 -11.68 15.92
C LEU A 331 -31.12 -11.93 17.26
N MET A 332 -30.93 -11.05 18.24
CA MET A 332 -31.43 -11.23 19.60
C MET A 332 -32.96 -11.11 19.71
N THR A 333 -33.60 -12.16 20.18
CA THR A 333 -35.05 -12.28 20.44
C THR A 333 -35.30 -12.52 21.92
N GLU A 334 -36.57 -12.54 22.31
CA GLU A 334 -36.95 -12.86 23.69
C GLU A 334 -36.49 -14.26 24.13
N ASP A 335 -36.58 -15.24 23.22
CA ASP A 335 -36.29 -16.64 23.46
C ASP A 335 -34.80 -16.93 23.60
N ASN A 336 -33.96 -16.22 22.83
CA ASN A 336 -32.51 -16.43 22.81
C ASN A 336 -31.72 -15.38 23.61
N PHE A 337 -32.38 -14.37 24.21
CA PHE A 337 -31.71 -13.26 24.90
C PHE A 337 -30.62 -13.71 25.89
N GLY A 338 -30.94 -14.70 26.73
CA GLY A 338 -30.01 -15.22 27.74
C GLY A 338 -28.74 -15.85 27.14
N GLN A 339 -28.84 -16.42 25.94
CA GLN A 339 -27.69 -17.02 25.23
C GLN A 339 -26.75 -15.94 24.65
N HIS A 340 -27.29 -14.75 24.37
CA HIS A 340 -26.57 -13.64 23.75
C HIS A 340 -26.12 -12.55 24.73
N ILE A 341 -26.45 -12.65 26.02
CA ILE A 341 -26.02 -11.65 27.02
C ILE A 341 -24.50 -11.52 27.11
N ASN A 342 -23.76 -12.61 26.90
CA ASN A 342 -22.30 -12.61 26.89
C ASN A 342 -21.71 -11.78 25.75
N PHE A 343 -22.42 -11.67 24.61
CA PHE A 343 -22.01 -10.76 23.54
C PHE A 343 -22.10 -9.30 23.99
N LEU A 344 -23.16 -8.93 24.71
CA LEU A 344 -23.34 -7.57 25.23
C LEU A 344 -22.23 -7.22 26.24
N MET A 345 -21.79 -8.19 27.05
CA MET A 345 -20.68 -8.04 27.99
C MET A 345 -19.29 -8.06 27.33
N SER A 346 -19.17 -8.40 26.05
CA SER A 346 -17.87 -8.57 25.40
C SER A 346 -17.14 -7.22 25.27
N GLY A 347 -15.94 -7.12 25.85
CA GLY A 347 -15.15 -5.88 25.83
C GLY A 347 -15.70 -4.78 26.72
N SER A 348 -16.50 -5.12 27.74
CA SER A 348 -17.06 -4.15 28.70
C SER A 348 -16.09 -3.71 29.78
N ASP A 349 -14.90 -4.32 29.90
CA ASP A 349 -13.95 -3.95 30.95
C ASP A 349 -13.53 -2.47 30.85
N GLY A 350 -13.51 -1.80 31.99
CA GLY A 350 -13.19 -0.36 32.10
C GLY A 350 -14.40 0.57 31.90
N LEU A 351 -15.53 0.06 31.44
CA LEU A 351 -16.71 0.89 31.16
C LEU A 351 -17.57 1.13 32.38
N SER A 352 -18.46 2.13 32.28
CA SER A 352 -19.64 2.16 33.13
C SER A 352 -20.81 1.33 32.57
N PRO A 353 -21.75 0.86 33.42
CA PRO A 353 -22.98 0.23 32.97
C PRO A 353 -23.83 1.13 32.07
N GLY A 354 -23.74 2.45 32.23
CA GLY A 354 -24.36 3.40 31.31
C GLY A 354 -23.71 3.38 29.93
N GLU A 355 -22.37 3.40 29.86
CA GLU A 355 -21.62 3.27 28.60
C GLU A 355 -21.93 1.96 27.87
N LEU A 356 -22.19 0.88 28.62
CA LEU A 356 -22.59 -0.41 28.06
C LEU A 356 -23.95 -0.35 27.33
N LEU A 357 -24.93 0.41 27.86
CA LEU A 357 -26.22 0.64 27.21
C LEU A 357 -26.09 1.55 25.98
N GLU A 358 -25.27 2.60 26.08
CA GLU A 358 -25.03 3.52 24.96
C GLU A 358 -24.46 2.77 23.73
N ARG A 359 -23.59 1.75 23.92
CA ARG A 359 -22.98 0.94 22.84
C ARG A 359 -24.00 0.22 21.97
N ILE A 360 -25.16 -0.08 22.54
CA ILE A 360 -26.26 -0.75 21.85
C ILE A 360 -27.40 0.21 21.52
N GLY A 361 -27.15 1.52 21.61
CA GLY A 361 -28.09 2.57 21.19
C GLY A 361 -29.24 2.77 22.16
N ILE A 362 -28.98 2.55 23.46
CA ILE A 362 -29.92 2.78 24.56
C ILE A 362 -29.40 3.93 25.40
N GLU A 363 -30.27 4.90 25.67
CA GLU A 363 -29.96 5.98 26.61
C GLU A 363 -29.94 5.40 28.04
N PRO A 364 -28.88 5.66 28.83
CA PRO A 364 -28.82 5.16 30.19
C PRO A 364 -29.94 5.76 31.04
N PRO A 365 -30.54 4.99 31.97
CA PRO A 365 -31.51 5.55 32.91
C PRO A 365 -30.84 6.57 33.84
N THR A 366 -31.65 7.37 34.54
CA THR A 366 -31.14 8.33 35.53
C THR A 366 -30.37 7.63 36.65
N ASP A 367 -29.45 8.35 37.28
CA ASP A 367 -28.62 7.85 38.38
C ASP A 367 -29.45 7.21 39.48
N ASP A 368 -30.58 7.82 39.88
CA ASP A 368 -31.49 7.28 40.89
C ASP A 368 -32.07 5.91 40.50
N VAL A 369 -32.43 5.73 39.23
CA VAL A 369 -32.93 4.45 38.72
C VAL A 369 -31.81 3.42 38.71
N MET A 370 -30.60 3.79 38.29
CA MET A 370 -29.43 2.91 38.34
C MET A 370 -29.13 2.44 39.78
N TYR A 371 -29.12 3.36 40.75
CA TYR A 371 -28.97 3.03 42.17
C TYR A 371 -30.09 2.10 42.67
N SER A 372 -31.34 2.35 42.28
CA SER A 372 -32.47 1.50 42.67
C SER A 372 -32.37 0.06 42.13
N LEU A 373 -31.71 -0.11 40.98
CA LEU A 373 -31.40 -1.42 40.38
C LEU A 373 -30.14 -2.06 40.99
N GLY A 374 -29.50 -1.40 41.97
CA GLY A 374 -28.32 -1.87 42.66
C GLY A 374 -27.01 -1.68 41.88
N VAL A 375 -27.01 -0.81 40.87
CA VAL A 375 -25.84 -0.57 40.00
C VAL A 375 -25.45 0.92 40.04
N PRO A 376 -24.37 1.29 40.73
CA PRO A 376 -23.88 2.67 40.74
C PRO A 376 -23.52 3.16 39.32
N PRO A 377 -23.94 4.37 38.89
CA PRO A 377 -23.62 4.93 37.57
C PRO A 377 -22.12 5.02 37.26
N GLN A 378 -21.31 5.33 38.27
CA GLN A 378 -19.85 5.48 38.21
C GLN A 378 -19.08 4.16 38.42
N MET A 379 -19.79 3.03 38.54
CA MET A 379 -19.13 1.72 38.64
C MET A 379 -18.28 1.46 37.40
N ILE A 380 -17.06 0.96 37.60
CA ILE A 380 -16.22 0.46 36.52
C ILE A 380 -16.44 -1.05 36.40
N ILE A 381 -16.84 -1.51 35.23
CA ILE A 381 -17.05 -2.92 34.93
C ILE A 381 -15.71 -3.65 34.92
N LYS A 382 -15.65 -4.75 35.67
CA LYS A 382 -14.48 -5.62 35.85
C LYS A 382 -14.95 -7.02 36.31
N PRO A 383 -14.10 -8.05 36.27
CA PRO A 383 -14.51 -9.42 36.59
C PRO A 383 -15.32 -9.59 37.88
N ASP A 384 -14.95 -8.87 38.95
CA ASP A 384 -15.61 -8.92 40.26
C ASP A 384 -17.11 -8.53 40.25
N ASN A 385 -17.54 -7.72 39.28
CA ASN A 385 -18.92 -7.20 39.22
C ASN A 385 -19.72 -7.66 37.98
N TYR A 386 -19.20 -8.59 37.18
CA TYR A 386 -19.90 -9.10 35.99
C TYR A 386 -21.29 -9.64 36.28
N ALA A 387 -21.47 -10.40 37.37
CA ALA A 387 -22.77 -10.95 37.73
C ALA A 387 -23.81 -9.85 38.01
N LEU A 388 -23.39 -8.75 38.63
CA LEU A 388 -24.25 -7.59 38.90
C LEU A 388 -24.63 -6.88 37.60
N VAL A 389 -23.67 -6.68 36.68
CA VAL A 389 -23.92 -6.05 35.38
C VAL A 389 -24.84 -6.92 34.50
N GLN A 390 -24.66 -8.23 34.50
CA GLN A 390 -25.57 -9.16 33.81
C GLN A 390 -27.00 -9.07 34.37
N LYS A 391 -27.16 -8.99 35.69
CA LYS A 391 -28.48 -8.79 36.33
C LYS A 391 -29.10 -7.46 35.91
N PHE A 392 -28.31 -6.40 35.78
CA PHE A 392 -28.76 -5.10 35.27
C PHE A 392 -29.22 -5.18 33.81
N LEU A 393 -28.46 -5.83 32.93
CA LEU A 393 -28.89 -6.07 31.54
C LEU A 393 -30.18 -6.89 31.46
N LEU A 394 -30.36 -7.88 32.33
CA LEU A 394 -31.61 -8.63 32.44
C LEU A 394 -32.78 -7.76 32.93
N GLY A 395 -32.53 -6.86 33.89
CA GLY A 395 -33.52 -5.87 34.33
C GLY A 395 -33.93 -4.90 33.21
N TYR A 396 -33.01 -4.58 32.31
CA TYR A 396 -33.24 -3.74 31.13
C TYR A 396 -33.63 -4.50 29.85
N LYS A 397 -33.90 -5.82 29.96
CA LYS A 397 -34.18 -6.72 28.82
C LYS A 397 -35.24 -6.15 27.87
N ALA A 398 -36.33 -5.59 28.41
CA ALA A 398 -37.43 -5.07 27.60
C ALA A 398 -36.99 -3.92 26.68
N GLU A 399 -36.19 -2.97 27.19
CA GLU A 399 -35.67 -1.85 26.39
C GLU A 399 -34.65 -2.34 25.35
N ILE A 400 -33.79 -3.29 25.73
CA ILE A 400 -32.83 -3.91 24.80
C ILE A 400 -33.58 -4.60 23.66
N LEU A 401 -34.63 -5.37 23.95
CA LEU A 401 -35.43 -6.08 22.94
C LEU A 401 -36.15 -5.13 21.98
N LYS A 402 -36.57 -3.93 22.40
CA LYS A 402 -37.10 -2.91 21.49
C LYS A 402 -36.07 -2.50 20.45
N VAL A 403 -34.82 -2.29 20.87
CA VAL A 403 -33.72 -1.98 19.95
C VAL A 403 -33.42 -3.16 19.04
N CYS A 404 -33.43 -4.39 19.56
CA CYS A 404 -33.23 -5.60 18.77
C CYS A 404 -34.32 -5.76 17.68
N GLN A 405 -35.59 -5.57 18.03
CA GLN A 405 -36.71 -5.62 17.08
C GLN A 405 -36.58 -4.54 16.00
N ARG A 406 -36.20 -3.31 16.39
CA ARG A 406 -35.96 -2.21 15.45
C ARG A 406 -34.83 -2.53 14.47
N ASN A 407 -33.73 -3.10 14.97
CA ASN A 407 -32.59 -3.53 14.16
C ASN A 407 -32.97 -4.64 13.17
N ARG A 408 -33.70 -5.66 13.64
CA ARG A 408 -34.21 -6.75 12.80
C ARG A 408 -35.05 -6.23 11.64
N ARG A 409 -36.03 -5.38 11.94
CA ARG A 409 -36.90 -4.76 10.93
C ARG A 409 -36.10 -3.85 9.98
N GLY A 410 -35.14 -3.11 10.51
CA GLY A 410 -34.25 -2.26 9.72
C GLY A 410 -33.41 -3.06 8.74
N LEU A 411 -32.73 -4.11 9.19
CA LEU A 411 -31.92 -4.97 8.32
C LEU A 411 -32.76 -5.57 7.19
N PHE A 412 -33.95 -6.09 7.50
CA PHE A 412 -34.88 -6.60 6.49
C PHE A 412 -35.23 -5.55 5.42
N ILE A 413 -35.64 -4.35 5.84
CA ILE A 413 -35.98 -3.26 4.91
C ILE A 413 -34.75 -2.84 4.10
N TYR A 414 -33.58 -2.80 4.72
CA TYR A 414 -32.35 -2.39 4.05
C TYR A 414 -31.99 -3.38 2.94
N LEU A 415 -31.94 -4.68 3.23
CA LEU A 415 -31.64 -5.71 2.22
C LEU A 415 -32.66 -5.70 1.08
N ASN A 416 -33.96 -5.58 1.39
CA ASN A 416 -34.99 -5.45 0.37
C ASN A 416 -34.83 -4.17 -0.48
N SER A 417 -34.36 -3.06 0.11
CA SER A 417 -34.10 -1.82 -0.63
C SER A 417 -32.88 -1.90 -1.57
N LEU A 418 -31.97 -2.83 -1.30
CA LEU A 418 -30.85 -3.17 -2.19
C LEU A 418 -31.28 -4.10 -3.33
N GLY A 419 -32.54 -4.56 -3.34
CA GLY A 419 -33.06 -5.44 -4.39
C GLY A 419 -32.65 -6.91 -4.25
N ILE A 420 -32.14 -7.31 -3.08
CA ILE A 420 -31.76 -8.69 -2.77
C ILE A 420 -32.98 -9.60 -2.82
N LYS A 421 -32.85 -10.74 -3.51
CA LYS A 421 -33.92 -11.71 -3.73
C LYS A 421 -33.56 -13.08 -3.15
N PRO A 422 -34.57 -13.93 -2.87
CA PRO A 422 -34.33 -15.33 -2.58
C PRO A 422 -33.60 -16.01 -3.76
N GLY A 423 -32.55 -16.77 -3.45
CA GLY A 423 -31.68 -17.43 -4.41
C GLY A 423 -30.37 -16.70 -4.69
N ASP A 424 -30.30 -15.39 -4.40
CA ASP A 424 -29.11 -14.58 -4.67
C ASP A 424 -27.90 -15.09 -3.87
N THR A 425 -26.72 -15.00 -4.50
CA THR A 425 -25.43 -15.13 -3.86
C THR A 425 -24.90 -13.75 -3.49
N ILE A 426 -24.74 -13.52 -2.19
CA ILE A 426 -24.26 -12.26 -1.62
C ILE A 426 -22.82 -12.42 -1.15
N ALA A 427 -21.94 -11.56 -1.63
CA ALA A 427 -20.60 -11.44 -1.08
C ALA A 427 -20.56 -10.34 -0.01
N LEU A 428 -20.15 -10.69 1.21
CA LEU A 428 -19.83 -9.74 2.27
C LEU A 428 -18.33 -9.47 2.28
N VAL A 429 -17.94 -8.21 2.09
CA VAL A 429 -16.53 -7.78 2.14
C VAL A 429 -16.22 -7.16 3.48
N ASP A 430 -15.18 -7.68 4.12
CA ASP A 430 -14.65 -7.27 5.42
C ASP A 430 -13.11 -7.42 5.36
N VAL A 431 -12.35 -6.84 6.29
CA VAL A 431 -10.88 -6.93 6.28
C VAL A 431 -10.40 -8.18 7.01
N GLY A 432 -11.09 -8.61 8.08
CA GLY A 432 -10.71 -9.77 8.86
C GLY A 432 -11.54 -9.94 10.14
N TRP A 433 -11.25 -10.88 11.02
CA TRP A 433 -10.21 -11.92 10.97
C TRP A 433 -10.78 -13.31 11.15
N SER A 434 -11.98 -13.39 11.73
CA SER A 434 -12.52 -14.62 12.30
C SER A 434 -13.97 -14.88 11.89
N GLY A 435 -14.53 -14.13 10.92
CA GLY A 435 -15.88 -14.37 10.41
C GLY A 435 -17.04 -13.97 11.33
N THR A 436 -16.79 -13.26 12.44
CA THR A 436 -17.84 -13.00 13.46
C THR A 436 -18.97 -12.11 12.95
N THR A 437 -18.64 -11.11 12.13
CA THR A 437 -19.62 -10.23 11.48
C THR A 437 -20.51 -11.02 10.51
N GLN A 438 -19.90 -11.87 9.67
CA GLN A 438 -20.62 -12.72 8.72
C GLN A 438 -21.48 -13.76 9.43
N GLU A 439 -20.99 -14.43 10.49
CA GLU A 439 -21.77 -15.39 11.28
C GLU A 439 -23.04 -14.73 11.83
N ALA A 440 -22.92 -13.53 12.41
CA ALA A 440 -24.05 -12.78 12.93
C ALA A 440 -25.03 -12.36 11.82
N PHE A 441 -24.51 -11.94 10.67
CA PHE A 441 -25.32 -11.61 9.50
C PHE A 441 -26.10 -12.84 9.02
N GLU A 442 -25.42 -13.93 8.68
CA GLU A 442 -26.02 -15.18 8.17
C GLU A 442 -27.09 -15.74 9.12
N GLN A 443 -26.79 -15.80 10.42
CA GLN A 443 -27.74 -16.28 11.43
C GLN A 443 -28.99 -15.41 11.53
N THR A 444 -28.85 -14.12 11.25
CA THR A 444 -29.98 -13.19 11.26
C THR A 444 -30.80 -13.33 9.97
N VAL A 445 -30.13 -13.23 8.82
CA VAL A 445 -30.79 -13.12 7.50
C VAL A 445 -31.43 -14.44 7.06
N LYS A 446 -30.95 -15.60 7.51
CA LYS A 446 -31.59 -16.90 7.24
C LYS A 446 -33.05 -16.97 7.69
N SER A 447 -33.45 -16.11 8.64
CA SER A 447 -34.84 -16.02 9.09
C SER A 447 -35.72 -15.14 8.20
N PHE A 448 -35.14 -14.40 7.25
CA PHE A 448 -35.84 -13.49 6.34
C PHE A 448 -35.76 -13.92 4.87
N PHE A 449 -34.58 -14.35 4.44
CA PHE A 449 -34.25 -14.63 3.04
C PHE A 449 -33.57 -15.99 2.93
N ASN A 450 -33.90 -16.71 1.85
CA ASN A 450 -33.12 -17.87 1.41
C ASN A 450 -32.05 -17.37 0.45
N ILE A 451 -30.85 -17.08 0.94
CA ILE A 451 -29.72 -16.53 0.17
C ILE A 451 -28.45 -17.31 0.48
N ASN A 452 -27.51 -17.31 -0.45
CA ASN A 452 -26.17 -17.82 -0.24
C ASN A 452 -25.27 -16.66 0.18
N VAL A 453 -24.39 -16.88 1.16
CA VAL A 453 -23.46 -15.84 1.63
C VAL A 453 -22.03 -16.34 1.47
N VAL A 454 -21.17 -15.49 0.92
CA VAL A 454 -19.74 -15.71 0.79
C VAL A 454 -19.00 -14.55 1.45
N GLY A 455 -18.05 -14.85 2.32
CA GLY A 455 -17.21 -13.84 2.97
C GLY A 455 -15.91 -13.62 2.19
N TYR A 456 -15.61 -12.37 1.89
CA TYR A 456 -14.36 -11.93 1.27
C TYR A 456 -13.57 -11.09 2.26
N TYR A 457 -12.39 -11.60 2.62
CA TYR A 457 -11.53 -11.04 3.65
C TYR A 457 -10.17 -10.63 3.10
N PHE A 458 -9.57 -9.58 3.66
CA PHE A 458 -8.16 -9.28 3.37
C PHE A 458 -7.27 -10.39 3.95
N CYS A 459 -7.54 -10.81 5.19
CA CYS A 459 -6.86 -11.92 5.84
C CYS A 459 -7.78 -12.66 6.83
N LEU A 460 -7.65 -13.99 6.91
CA LEU A 460 -8.30 -14.83 7.92
C LEU A 460 -7.26 -15.38 8.90
N ALA A 461 -7.49 -15.17 10.20
CA ALA A 461 -6.56 -15.54 11.25
C ALA A 461 -6.56 -17.04 11.54
N ASN A 462 -5.44 -17.57 12.03
CA ASN A 462 -5.34 -18.98 12.44
C ASN A 462 -5.73 -19.23 13.88
N THR A 463 -6.99 -18.92 14.19
CA THR A 463 -7.59 -19.16 15.50
C THR A 463 -8.51 -20.38 15.48
N ILE A 464 -8.79 -20.93 16.67
CA ILE A 464 -9.73 -22.07 16.81
C ILE A 464 -11.14 -21.61 16.43
N GLU A 465 -11.50 -20.39 16.83
CA GLU A 465 -12.80 -19.77 16.59
C GLU A 465 -13.07 -19.56 15.10
N ARG A 466 -12.05 -19.12 14.34
CA ARG A 466 -12.17 -18.99 12.88
C ARG A 466 -12.31 -20.37 12.23
N ARG A 467 -11.47 -21.35 12.58
CA ARG A 467 -11.58 -22.73 12.04
C ARG A 467 -12.94 -23.38 12.31
N ARG A 468 -13.55 -23.09 13.47
CA ARG A 468 -14.91 -23.54 13.79
C ARG A 468 -15.93 -23.00 12.78
N ARG A 469 -15.75 -21.78 12.28
CA ARG A 469 -16.64 -21.15 11.29
C ARG A 469 -16.40 -21.66 9.88
N ASP A 470 -15.17 -21.92 9.49
CA ASP A 470 -14.84 -22.52 8.18
C ASP A 470 -15.56 -23.85 7.92
N SER A 471 -15.97 -24.59 8.96
CA SER A 471 -16.69 -25.86 8.79
C SER A 471 -18.14 -25.70 8.28
N HIS A 472 -18.71 -24.50 8.35
CA HIS A 472 -20.12 -24.26 8.02
C HIS A 472 -20.40 -22.92 7.33
N MET A 473 -19.40 -22.05 7.17
CA MET A 473 -19.50 -20.78 6.45
C MET A 473 -18.56 -20.78 5.25
N ASN A 474 -18.97 -20.14 4.15
CA ASN A 474 -18.09 -19.93 3.01
C ASN A 474 -17.29 -18.64 3.24
N MET A 475 -16.02 -18.78 3.60
CA MET A 475 -15.10 -17.66 3.87
C MET A 475 -13.83 -17.82 3.06
N LYS A 476 -13.44 -16.76 2.37
CA LYS A 476 -12.23 -16.70 1.54
C LYS A 476 -11.44 -15.46 1.88
N ALA A 477 -10.12 -15.55 1.76
CA ALA A 477 -9.24 -14.42 2.00
C ALA A 477 -8.17 -14.27 0.93
N LEU A 478 -7.75 -13.02 0.67
CA LEU A 478 -6.57 -12.72 -0.13
C LEU A 478 -5.31 -13.31 0.52
N ILE A 479 -5.12 -13.07 1.81
CA ILE A 479 -4.03 -13.65 2.62
C ILE A 479 -4.58 -14.88 3.33
N ASN A 480 -4.11 -16.05 2.91
CA ASN A 480 -4.53 -17.36 3.42
C ASN A 480 -3.36 -18.36 3.42
N ALA A 481 -3.59 -19.56 3.96
CA ALA A 481 -2.57 -20.60 4.11
C ALA A 481 -2.09 -21.22 2.78
N GLU A 482 -2.82 -21.02 1.67
CA GLU A 482 -2.38 -21.44 0.33
C GLU A 482 -1.38 -20.44 -0.27
N SER A 483 -1.50 -19.16 0.10
CA SER A 483 -0.68 -18.07 -0.46
C SER A 483 0.51 -17.71 0.42
N PHE A 484 0.43 -17.97 1.74
CA PHE A 484 1.48 -17.60 2.70
C PHE A 484 1.74 -18.68 3.75
N PRO A 485 2.99 -18.77 4.26
CA PRO A 485 3.29 -19.58 5.44
C PRO A 485 2.47 -19.13 6.66
N GLN A 486 2.14 -20.09 7.54
CA GLN A 486 1.35 -19.83 8.73
C GLN A 486 1.90 -18.70 9.62
N ALA A 487 3.23 -18.63 9.75
CA ALA A 487 3.90 -17.58 10.54
C ALA A 487 3.63 -16.16 10.01
N VAL A 488 3.45 -16.00 8.70
CA VAL A 488 3.09 -14.70 8.09
C VAL A 488 1.66 -14.33 8.48
N ILE A 489 0.71 -15.26 8.38
CA ILE A 489 -0.70 -15.02 8.74
C ILE A 489 -0.81 -14.65 10.22
N ASP A 490 -0.12 -15.37 11.08
CA ASP A 490 -0.10 -15.11 12.53
C ASP A 490 0.47 -13.71 12.82
N LYS A 491 1.49 -13.30 12.08
CA LYS A 491 2.10 -11.97 12.22
C LYS A 491 1.22 -10.84 11.72
N VAL A 492 0.52 -11.04 10.59
CA VAL A 492 -0.49 -10.09 10.10
C VAL A 492 -1.62 -9.95 11.12
N TYR A 493 -2.09 -11.06 11.72
CA TYR A 493 -3.14 -11.03 12.75
C TYR A 493 -2.68 -10.41 14.08
N GLU A 494 -1.43 -10.67 14.50
CA GLU A 494 -0.80 -10.00 15.65
C GLU A 494 -0.86 -8.47 15.45
N ASN A 495 -0.53 -8.03 14.24
CA ASN A 495 -0.47 -6.63 13.86
C ASN A 495 -1.77 -6.08 13.23
N ARG A 496 -2.91 -6.75 13.46
CA ARG A 496 -4.19 -6.46 12.78
C ARG A 496 -4.66 -5.02 12.84
N VAL A 497 -4.48 -4.34 13.98
CA VAL A 497 -4.96 -2.96 14.15
C VAL A 497 -4.19 -2.00 13.22
N ALA A 498 -2.94 -2.31 12.86
CA ALA A 498 -2.19 -1.59 11.82
C ALA A 498 -2.79 -1.81 10.43
N VAL A 499 -3.32 -3.00 10.13
CA VAL A 499 -4.04 -3.27 8.88
C VAL A 499 -5.38 -2.52 8.87
N GLU A 500 -6.17 -2.66 9.94
CA GLU A 500 -7.50 -2.03 10.07
C GLU A 500 -7.45 -0.51 9.91
N LEU A 501 -6.36 0.16 10.35
CA LEU A 501 -6.17 1.60 10.15
C LEU A 501 -6.29 2.01 8.68
N PHE A 502 -5.72 1.22 7.77
CA PHE A 502 -5.73 1.51 6.33
C PHE A 502 -7.07 1.23 5.66
N PHE A 503 -8.00 0.58 6.34
CA PHE A 503 -9.33 0.31 5.79
C PHE A 503 -10.42 1.11 6.50
N SER A 504 -10.09 1.94 7.49
CA SER A 504 -11.08 2.67 8.27
C SER A 504 -11.83 3.76 7.48
N ALA A 505 -12.95 4.22 8.03
CA ALA A 505 -13.82 5.22 7.41
C ALA A 505 -13.84 6.53 8.21
N PRO A 506 -14.03 7.69 7.57
CA PRO A 506 -14.14 8.99 8.23
C PRO A 506 -15.54 9.23 8.84
N HIS A 507 -16.15 8.20 9.42
CA HIS A 507 -17.45 8.30 10.08
C HIS A 507 -17.58 7.36 11.28
N ASN A 508 -18.58 7.63 12.09
CA ASN A 508 -18.90 6.87 13.30
C ASN A 508 -19.27 5.41 13.01
N THR A 509 -19.06 4.52 13.98
CA THR A 509 -19.44 3.12 13.90
C THR A 509 -20.96 2.98 13.84
N VAL A 510 -21.47 2.15 12.92
CA VAL A 510 -22.88 1.79 12.87
C VAL A 510 -23.20 0.82 14.01
N ILE A 511 -24.14 1.17 14.87
CA ILE A 511 -24.62 0.32 15.97
C ILE A 511 -26.05 -0.17 15.76
N GLY A 512 -26.72 0.30 14.71
CA GLY A 512 -28.01 -0.24 14.34
C GLY A 512 -28.75 0.53 13.25
N TYR A 513 -30.06 0.32 13.22
CA TYR A 513 -30.94 0.80 12.16
C TYR A 513 -32.18 1.50 12.71
N LYS A 514 -32.62 2.56 12.03
CA LYS A 514 -33.90 3.23 12.23
C LYS A 514 -34.72 3.19 10.94
N PRO A 515 -35.74 2.32 10.84
CA PRO A 515 -36.64 2.29 9.70
C PRO A 515 -37.44 3.59 9.55
N VAL A 516 -37.49 4.14 8.33
CA VAL A 516 -38.32 5.29 7.95
C VAL A 516 -39.01 4.98 6.62
N GLY A 517 -40.27 4.53 6.69
CA GLY A 517 -41.01 4.06 5.52
C GLY A 517 -40.33 2.85 4.87
N LYS A 518 -39.94 2.98 3.60
CA LYS A 518 -39.19 1.95 2.82
C LYS A 518 -37.66 2.15 2.87
N ARG A 519 -37.16 3.08 3.67
CA ARG A 519 -35.73 3.38 3.81
C ARG A 519 -35.26 3.10 5.23
N VAL A 520 -33.94 3.04 5.40
CA VAL A 520 -33.29 2.84 6.69
C VAL A 520 -32.25 3.93 6.90
N ILE A 521 -32.26 4.52 8.08
CA ILE A 521 -31.22 5.45 8.53
C ILE A 521 -30.31 4.67 9.49
N PRO A 522 -28.98 4.66 9.28
CA PRO A 522 -28.07 4.03 10.22
C PRO A 522 -28.06 4.80 11.55
N VAL A 523 -28.07 4.06 12.65
CA VAL A 523 -27.82 4.58 14.00
C VAL A 523 -26.33 4.42 14.25
N THR A 524 -25.65 5.51 14.60
CA THR A 524 -24.20 5.52 14.78
C THR A 524 -23.79 5.87 16.20
N ASP A 525 -22.66 5.34 16.65
CA ASP A 525 -22.03 5.66 17.92
C ASP A 525 -20.82 6.57 17.71
N VAL A 526 -20.89 7.78 18.28
CA VAL A 526 -19.82 8.79 18.24
C VAL A 526 -18.60 8.40 19.10
N GLY A 527 -18.72 7.35 19.92
CA GLY A 527 -17.73 6.97 20.90
C GLY A 527 -17.77 7.83 22.16
N ARG A 528 -17.06 7.38 23.19
CA ARG A 528 -17.06 8.04 24.52
C ARG A 528 -15.94 9.06 24.68
N SER A 529 -14.77 8.71 24.17
CA SER A 529 -13.60 9.59 24.07
C SER A 529 -13.33 9.76 22.60
N LYS A 530 -13.58 10.96 22.05
CA LYS A 530 -13.47 11.21 20.60
C LYS A 530 -12.06 10.79 20.14
N ALA A 531 -12.00 9.88 19.17
CA ALA A 531 -10.74 9.53 18.52
C ALA A 531 -10.14 10.82 17.97
N LYS A 532 -9.01 11.23 18.55
CA LYS A 532 -8.39 12.50 18.20
C LYS A 532 -7.94 12.41 16.75
N ASP A 533 -8.37 13.39 15.95
CA ASP A 533 -7.96 13.55 14.55
C ASP A 533 -8.25 12.35 13.61
N HIS A 534 -9.08 11.36 14.00
CA HIS A 534 -9.30 10.16 13.18
C HIS A 534 -9.84 10.45 11.78
N ASN A 535 -10.81 11.36 11.65
CA ASN A 535 -11.32 11.76 10.33
C ASN A 535 -10.23 12.47 9.51
N VAL A 536 -9.42 13.32 10.15
CA VAL A 536 -8.32 14.04 9.50
C VAL A 536 -7.24 13.05 9.02
N ILE A 537 -6.92 12.04 9.82
CA ILE A 537 -6.00 10.97 9.45
C ILE A 537 -6.54 10.19 8.25
N ASN A 538 -7.82 9.80 8.27
CA ASN A 538 -8.47 9.12 7.14
C ASN A 538 -8.47 9.98 5.88
N ASP A 539 -8.78 11.27 5.98
CA ASP A 539 -8.77 12.19 4.83
C ASP A 539 -7.36 12.29 4.23
N LYS A 540 -6.33 12.41 5.07
CA LYS A 540 -4.92 12.40 4.64
C LYS A 540 -4.53 11.09 3.97
N LEU A 541 -4.88 9.95 4.57
CA LEU A 541 -4.65 8.64 3.97
C LEU A 541 -5.31 8.53 2.58
N ASN A 542 -6.56 9.02 2.47
CA ASN A 542 -7.32 8.98 1.22
C ASN A 542 -6.72 9.84 0.11
N ILE A 543 -6.15 11.00 0.43
CA ILE A 543 -5.36 11.80 -0.54
C ILE A 543 -4.21 10.96 -1.11
N GLY A 544 -3.51 10.24 -0.24
CA GLY A 544 -2.45 9.31 -0.65
C GLY A 544 -2.94 8.20 -1.57
N VAL A 545 -4.09 7.60 -1.25
CA VAL A 545 -4.73 6.55 -2.06
C VAL A 545 -5.04 7.06 -3.47
N ASP A 546 -5.65 8.24 -3.57
CA ASP A 546 -6.08 8.78 -4.87
C ASP A 546 -4.85 9.13 -5.75
N ALA A 547 -3.80 9.70 -5.14
CA ALA A 547 -2.52 9.94 -5.81
C ALA A 547 -1.86 8.63 -6.30
N PHE A 548 -1.81 7.60 -5.44
CA PHE A 548 -1.28 6.29 -5.83
C PHE A 548 -2.05 5.69 -7.01
N CYS A 549 -3.39 5.72 -6.97
CA CYS A 549 -4.19 5.17 -8.04
C CYS A 549 -3.92 5.87 -9.38
N ASN A 550 -3.75 7.19 -9.39
CA ASN A 550 -3.42 7.93 -10.61
C ASN A 550 -2.05 7.52 -11.17
N ASP A 551 -1.01 7.53 -10.33
CA ASP A 551 0.35 7.20 -10.76
C ASP A 551 0.46 5.74 -11.20
N TYR A 552 -0.16 4.82 -10.45
CA TYR A 552 -0.14 3.40 -10.75
C TYR A 552 -0.81 3.10 -12.10
N HIS A 553 -2.01 3.61 -12.36
CA HIS A 553 -2.69 3.37 -13.63
C HIS A 553 -1.91 3.96 -14.81
N ASN A 554 -1.31 5.14 -14.64
CA ASN A 554 -0.43 5.73 -15.64
C ASN A 554 0.78 4.84 -15.93
N LEU A 555 1.45 4.32 -14.89
CA LEU A 555 2.61 3.47 -15.03
C LEU A 555 2.26 2.13 -15.68
N ILE A 556 1.26 1.40 -15.17
CA ILE A 556 0.93 0.08 -15.72
C ILE A 556 0.38 0.18 -17.15
N GLY A 557 -0.30 1.28 -17.48
CA GLY A 557 -0.75 1.54 -18.84
C GLY A 557 0.41 1.66 -19.83
N LYS A 558 1.50 2.36 -19.42
CA LYS A 558 2.75 2.44 -20.20
C LYS A 558 3.46 1.10 -20.31
N LEU A 559 3.59 0.37 -19.19
CA LEU A 559 4.32 -0.90 -19.13
C LEU A 559 3.57 -2.05 -19.82
N GLN A 560 2.24 -1.97 -19.87
CA GLN A 560 1.34 -3.04 -20.29
C GLN A 560 1.58 -4.34 -19.50
N VAL A 561 1.71 -4.19 -18.18
CA VAL A 561 1.89 -5.29 -17.23
C VAL A 561 0.80 -5.24 -16.18
N SER A 562 0.47 -6.38 -15.60
CA SER A 562 -0.43 -6.46 -14.44
C SER A 562 0.33 -7.08 -13.29
N LEU A 563 0.32 -6.41 -12.14
CA LEU A 563 0.69 -7.06 -10.89
C LEU A 563 -0.44 -7.97 -10.42
N THR A 564 -0.07 -9.04 -9.72
CA THR A 564 -1.04 -9.89 -9.04
C THR A 564 -1.61 -9.17 -7.81
N PRO A 565 -2.82 -9.54 -7.33
CA PRO A 565 -3.36 -9.01 -6.07
C PRO A 565 -2.41 -9.08 -4.88
N LEU A 566 -1.62 -10.16 -4.80
CA LEU A 566 -0.63 -10.38 -3.74
C LEU A 566 0.58 -9.45 -3.88
N GLN A 567 1.07 -9.22 -5.09
CA GLN A 567 2.12 -8.24 -5.34
C GLN A 567 1.62 -6.82 -5.02
N LEU A 568 0.39 -6.46 -5.38
CA LEU A 568 -0.17 -5.15 -5.02
C LEU A 568 -0.29 -4.95 -3.51
N SER A 569 -0.63 -6.00 -2.77
CA SER A 569 -0.83 -5.91 -1.32
C SER A 569 0.45 -6.12 -0.50
N SER A 570 1.56 -6.46 -1.15
CA SER A 570 2.81 -6.78 -0.47
C SER A 570 3.42 -5.65 0.36
N PRO A 571 3.29 -4.34 0.01
CA PRO A 571 3.81 -3.28 0.88
C PRO A 571 3.18 -3.31 2.27
N LEU A 572 1.86 -3.47 2.34
CA LEU A 572 1.14 -3.54 3.62
C LEU A 572 1.49 -4.83 4.39
N VAL A 573 1.58 -5.97 3.69
CA VAL A 573 1.99 -7.24 4.32
C VAL A 573 3.41 -7.15 4.87
N GLU A 574 4.34 -6.57 4.14
CA GLU A 574 5.72 -6.37 4.58
C GLU A 574 5.80 -5.38 5.76
N LEU A 575 5.03 -4.28 5.73
CA LEU A 575 4.96 -3.30 6.82
C LEU A 575 4.61 -3.99 8.16
N VAL A 576 3.59 -4.84 8.15
CA VAL A 576 3.12 -5.52 9.37
C VAL A 576 3.95 -6.74 9.73
N THR A 577 4.47 -7.49 8.76
CA THR A 577 5.30 -8.67 9.07
C THR A 577 6.70 -8.32 9.55
N LYS A 578 7.25 -7.19 9.09
CA LYS A 578 8.55 -6.65 9.52
C LYS A 578 8.45 -5.72 10.74
N ASP A 579 7.27 -5.58 11.35
CA ASP A 579 7.01 -4.67 12.49
C ASP A 579 7.44 -3.21 12.23
N SER A 580 7.55 -2.80 10.97
CA SER A 580 8.14 -1.51 10.59
C SER A 580 7.27 -0.33 11.03
N TRP A 581 5.96 -0.54 11.17
CA TRP A 581 5.02 0.45 11.71
C TRP A 581 5.33 0.84 13.17
N ARG A 582 5.96 -0.05 13.98
CA ARG A 582 6.22 0.21 15.42
C ARG A 582 7.21 1.35 15.66
N GLN A 583 8.10 1.58 14.69
CA GLN A 583 9.10 2.65 14.75
C GLN A 583 8.62 3.94 14.08
N ASN A 584 7.45 3.92 13.44
CA ASN A 584 6.92 5.06 12.72
C ASN A 584 6.13 5.97 13.69
N PRO A 585 6.54 7.25 13.87
CA PRO A 585 5.92 8.16 14.83
C PRO A 585 4.45 8.50 14.50
N LEU A 586 4.00 8.35 13.24
CA LEU A 586 2.62 8.61 12.84
C LEU A 586 1.65 7.65 13.54
N PHE A 587 2.01 6.37 13.67
CA PHE A 587 1.16 5.39 14.36
C PHE A 587 1.01 5.70 15.85
N GLN A 588 1.99 6.37 16.46
CA GLN A 588 1.95 6.77 17.87
C GLN A 588 0.98 7.93 18.13
N GLN A 589 0.54 8.64 17.08
CA GLN A 589 -0.44 9.72 17.17
C GLN A 589 -1.89 9.22 17.21
N VAL A 590 -2.12 7.93 16.91
CA VAL A 590 -3.47 7.35 16.84
C VAL A 590 -3.93 6.94 18.25
N GLU A 591 -5.07 7.48 18.67
CA GLU A 591 -5.70 7.20 19.98
C GLU A 591 -7.17 6.83 19.80
N ASN A 592 -7.67 5.93 20.66
CA ASN A 592 -9.07 5.49 20.70
C ASN A 592 -9.60 4.96 19.35
N PHE A 593 -8.76 4.22 18.61
CA PHE A 593 -9.08 3.69 17.27
C PHE A 593 -10.34 2.81 17.25
N ASP A 594 -10.52 1.97 18.27
CA ASP A 594 -11.71 1.12 18.41
C ASP A 594 -12.79 1.74 19.30
N SER A 595 -13.87 2.18 18.67
CA SER A 595 -15.08 2.68 19.36
C SER A 595 -15.73 1.64 20.29
N TRP A 596 -15.65 0.34 19.98
CA TRP A 596 -16.29 -0.72 20.78
C TRP A 596 -15.59 -0.94 22.11
N GLY A 597 -14.31 -0.60 22.27
CA GLY A 597 -13.61 -0.63 23.55
C GLY A 597 -13.53 0.74 24.25
N SER A 598 -13.97 1.82 23.58
CA SER A 598 -13.83 3.19 24.09
C SER A 598 -14.63 3.42 25.36
N SER A 599 -14.06 4.21 26.28
CA SER A 599 -14.69 4.66 27.53
C SER A 599 -14.21 6.07 27.89
N ARG A 600 -15.03 6.81 28.62
CA ARG A 600 -14.65 8.11 29.22
C ARG A 600 -13.57 7.96 30.30
N ASN A 601 -13.35 6.73 30.79
CA ASN A 601 -12.43 6.44 31.89
C ASN A 601 -10.99 6.16 31.42
N GLN A 602 -10.75 5.97 30.12
CA GLN A 602 -9.42 5.61 29.61
C GLN A 602 -9.18 6.13 28.19
N THR A 603 -7.93 6.48 27.91
CA THR A 603 -7.43 6.70 26.54
C THR A 603 -6.58 5.50 26.14
N VAL A 604 -6.92 4.86 25.03
CA VAL A 604 -6.18 3.73 24.47
C VAL A 604 -5.27 4.23 23.37
N LYS A 605 -3.94 4.13 23.54
CA LYS A 605 -2.98 4.47 22.49
C LYS A 605 -2.89 3.31 21.50
N PHE A 606 -2.48 3.61 20.27
CA PHE A 606 -2.30 2.59 19.24
C PHE A 606 -1.45 1.39 19.70
N ALA A 607 -0.35 1.66 20.42
CA ALA A 607 0.54 0.63 20.94
C ALA A 607 -0.12 -0.30 21.99
N ASP A 608 -1.18 0.14 22.67
CA ASP A 608 -1.85 -0.63 23.72
C ASP A 608 -2.64 -1.81 23.14
N TYR A 609 -3.10 -1.73 21.89
CA TYR A 609 -3.81 -2.82 21.20
C TYR A 609 -2.98 -4.09 20.97
N PHE A 610 -1.66 -4.00 21.17
CA PHE A 610 -0.71 -5.09 20.95
C PHE A 610 -0.14 -5.67 22.25
N LYS A 611 -0.53 -5.12 23.41
CA LYS A 611 -0.21 -5.72 24.70
C LYS A 611 -1.10 -6.95 24.88
N LYS A 612 -0.52 -8.07 25.31
CA LYS A 612 -1.34 -9.22 25.72
C LYS A 612 -2.17 -8.79 26.93
N PRO A 613 -3.49 -9.06 26.93
CA PRO A 613 -4.36 -8.76 28.05
C PRO A 613 -3.93 -9.47 29.33
#